data_AF-A0A382FRC2-F1
#
_entry.id   AF-A0A382FRC2-F1
#
_cell.length_a   1.000
_cell.length_b   1.000
_cell.length_c   1.000
_cell.angle_alpha   90.00
_cell.angle_beta   90.00
_cell.angle_gamma   90.00
#
_symmetry.space_group_name_H-M   'P 1'
#
loop_
_entity.id
_entity.type
_entity.pdbx_description
1 polymer ?
#
loop_
_entity_poly.entity_id
_entity_poly.type
_entity_poly.pdbx_seq_one_letter_code
_entity_poly.pdbx_strand_id
1 'polypeptide(L)'
;MKLSKPRTLVMALSVLVLFPASPLLEAQQLAEKRGSDNIEVVAHLPLGRQVSDIEIEQNLKRPYAYVARQNGGMDIIDLSIPEKAEVLHRWRIEDMDLHVGSAGKDIKIFEWEGRHYVVLSVQFRQGGPDADLGAIVFDVEGLP
;
A
#
# COMPACT_ATOMS: atom_id res chain seq x y z
N MET A 1 18.05 -72.78 22.38
CA MET A 1 16.57 -72.61 22.28
C MET A 1 16.26 -71.17 22.66
N LYS A 2 15.64 -70.30 21.86
CA LYS A 2 14.55 -70.50 20.91
C LYS A 2 14.75 -69.68 19.62
N LEU A 3 14.31 -70.30 18.53
CA LEU A 3 14.15 -69.78 17.19
C LEU A 3 12.86 -68.95 17.06
N SER A 4 12.85 -68.08 16.04
CA SER A 4 11.67 -67.60 15.26
C SER A 4 10.81 -66.48 15.90
N LYS A 5 10.33 -65.46 15.16
CA LYS A 5 9.48 -65.50 13.94
C LYS A 5 9.44 -64.14 13.17
N PRO A 6 8.79 -64.07 11.99
CA PRO A 6 9.25 -63.34 10.80
C PRO A 6 8.72 -61.90 10.67
N ARG A 7 9.37 -61.13 9.79
CA ARG A 7 8.90 -59.84 9.30
C ARG A 7 7.76 -60.04 8.30
N THR A 8 6.54 -59.74 8.72
CA THR A 8 5.38 -59.65 7.82
C THR A 8 5.36 -58.25 7.21
N LEU A 9 5.67 -58.16 5.92
CA LEU A 9 5.49 -56.95 5.12
C LEU A 9 4.01 -56.85 4.74
N VAL A 10 3.25 -55.97 5.39
CA VAL A 10 1.88 -55.64 4.98
C VAL A 10 1.96 -54.40 4.09
N MET A 11 1.76 -54.61 2.79
CA MET A 11 1.62 -53.55 1.80
C MET A 11 0.17 -53.04 1.87
N ALA A 12 -0.04 -51.85 2.45
CA ALA A 12 -1.34 -51.19 2.44
C ALA A 12 -1.53 -50.49 1.08
N LEU A 13 -2.48 -50.97 0.28
CA LEU A 13 -2.85 -50.40 -1.00
C LEU A 13 -3.71 -49.14 -0.76
N SER A 14 -3.14 -47.97 -1.01
CA SER A 14 -3.81 -46.67 -0.95
C SER A 14 -4.75 -46.50 -2.15
N VAL A 15 -6.07 -46.51 -1.91
CA VAL A 15 -7.08 -46.07 -2.88
C VAL A 15 -7.21 -44.55 -2.78
N LEU A 16 -6.64 -43.85 -3.76
CA LEU A 16 -6.79 -42.40 -3.91
C LEU A 16 -8.15 -42.12 -4.56
N VAL A 17 -9.13 -41.67 -3.77
CA VAL A 17 -10.41 -41.17 -4.29
C VAL A 17 -10.15 -39.81 -4.95
N LEU A 18 -10.15 -39.79 -6.28
CA LEU A 18 -10.15 -38.55 -7.08
C LEU A 18 -11.51 -37.87 -6.93
N PHE A 19 -11.62 -36.94 -5.99
CA PHE A 19 -12.71 -35.97 -5.99
C PHE A 19 -12.53 -35.03 -7.20
N PRO A 20 -13.56 -34.83 -8.04
CA PRO A 20 -13.50 -33.78 -9.05
C PRO A 20 -13.38 -32.44 -8.34
N ALA A 21 -12.29 -31.72 -8.63
CA ALA A 21 -12.08 -30.36 -8.16
C ALA A 21 -13.30 -29.52 -8.52
N SER A 22 -13.97 -28.98 -7.50
CA SER A 22 -15.18 -28.20 -7.66
C SER A 22 -14.89 -26.91 -8.44
N PRO A 23 -15.81 -26.40 -9.30
CA PRO A 23 -15.64 -25.18 -10.10
C PRO A 23 -15.59 -23.88 -9.27
N LEU A 24 -15.44 -23.98 -7.95
CA LEU A 24 -15.27 -22.85 -7.04
C LEU A 24 -13.94 -22.10 -7.27
N LEU A 25 -12.94 -22.75 -7.88
CA LEU A 25 -11.66 -22.11 -8.20
C LEU A 25 -11.73 -21.19 -9.44
N GLU A 26 -12.59 -21.48 -10.41
CA GLU A 26 -12.72 -20.68 -11.64
C GLU A 26 -13.50 -19.38 -11.42
N ALA A 27 -14.39 -19.34 -10.42
CA ALA A 27 -15.13 -18.13 -10.07
C ALA A 27 -14.24 -17.03 -9.44
N GLN A 28 -13.04 -17.37 -8.95
CA GLN A 28 -12.12 -16.41 -8.33
C GLN A 28 -11.17 -15.73 -9.31
N GLN A 29 -11.24 -16.04 -10.62
CA GLN A 29 -10.27 -15.55 -11.60
C GLN A 29 -10.87 -15.09 -12.93
N LEU A 30 -12.04 -14.44 -12.89
CA LEU A 30 -12.37 -13.46 -13.91
C LEU A 30 -11.85 -12.11 -13.41
N ALA A 31 -10.67 -11.72 -13.89
CA ALA A 31 -10.17 -10.37 -13.69
C ALA A 31 -11.23 -9.40 -14.22
N GLU A 32 -11.91 -8.70 -13.32
CA GLU A 32 -12.86 -7.65 -13.70
C GLU A 32 -12.19 -6.70 -14.69
N LYS A 33 -12.95 -6.23 -15.69
CA LYS A 33 -12.47 -5.21 -16.63
C LYS A 33 -12.00 -4.01 -15.80
N ARG A 34 -10.69 -3.76 -15.79
CA ARG A 34 -10.12 -2.57 -15.15
C ARG A 34 -10.54 -1.33 -15.95
N GLY A 35 -10.96 -0.28 -15.27
CA GLY A 35 -11.44 0.95 -15.88
C GLY A 35 -12.89 0.86 -16.38
N SER A 36 -13.29 1.81 -17.22
CA SER A 36 -14.61 1.91 -17.82
C SER A 36 -14.49 2.49 -19.24
N ASP A 37 -15.62 2.74 -19.90
CA ASP A 37 -15.59 3.31 -21.26
C ASP A 37 -15.07 4.76 -21.30
N ASN A 38 -14.95 5.43 -20.14
CA ASN A 38 -14.41 6.78 -19.98
C ASN A 38 -13.27 6.90 -18.95
N ILE A 39 -12.79 5.77 -18.41
CA ILE A 39 -11.68 5.74 -17.44
C ILE A 39 -10.65 4.72 -17.94
N GLU A 40 -9.46 5.22 -18.23
CA GLU A 40 -8.29 4.40 -18.53
C GLU A 40 -7.44 4.21 -17.26
N VAL A 41 -7.11 2.96 -16.95
CA VAL A 41 -6.20 2.66 -15.84
C VAL A 41 -4.78 2.58 -16.37
N VAL A 42 -3.99 3.62 -16.11
CA VAL A 42 -2.61 3.76 -16.63
C VAL A 42 -1.56 3.01 -15.80
N ALA A 43 -1.75 2.89 -14.48
CA ALA A 43 -0.80 2.22 -13.60
C ALA A 43 -1.45 1.64 -12.34
N HIS A 44 -0.75 0.71 -11.68
CA HIS A 44 -1.05 0.23 -10.33
C HIS A 44 0.24 0.21 -9.50
N LEU A 45 0.24 0.92 -8.38
CA LEU A 45 1.37 0.97 -7.46
C LEU A 45 1.04 0.17 -6.18
N PRO A 46 1.83 -0.85 -5.80
CA PRO A 46 1.58 -1.63 -4.60
C PRO A 46 2.05 -0.89 -3.33
N LEU A 47 1.30 0.14 -2.92
CA LEU A 47 1.64 0.97 -1.75
C LEU A 47 1.36 0.30 -0.40
N GLY A 48 0.64 -0.83 -0.43
CA GLY A 48 0.20 -1.57 0.74
C GLY A 48 -1.14 -1.07 1.26
N ARG A 49 -1.43 -1.38 2.54
CA ARG A 49 -2.67 -0.99 3.20
C ARG A 49 -2.54 0.41 3.79
N GLN A 50 -3.68 1.01 4.12
CA GLN A 50 -3.78 2.27 4.88
C GLN A 50 -3.39 3.55 4.13
N VAL A 51 -3.58 3.58 2.81
CA VAL A 51 -3.64 4.85 2.06
C VAL A 51 -4.92 5.59 2.46
N SER A 52 -4.81 6.88 2.76
CA SER A 52 -5.95 7.72 3.18
C SER A 52 -6.42 8.69 2.12
N ASP A 53 -5.48 9.38 1.48
CA ASP A 53 -5.79 10.49 0.59
C ASP A 53 -4.66 10.70 -0.44
N ILE A 54 -4.98 11.38 -1.54
CA ILE A 54 -4.07 11.63 -2.65
C ILE A 54 -4.27 13.05 -3.15
N GLU A 55 -3.17 13.79 -3.33
CA GLU A 55 -3.15 15.03 -4.10
C GLU A 55 -2.20 14.90 -5.28
N ILE A 56 -2.55 15.53 -6.39
CA ILE A 56 -1.75 15.54 -7.62
C ILE A 56 -1.40 16.97 -7.98
N GLU A 57 -0.13 17.18 -8.29
CA GLU A 57 0.38 18.46 -8.77
C GLU A 57 -0.41 18.98 -9.97
N GLN A 58 -0.71 20.28 -9.95
CA GLN A 58 -1.38 20.97 -11.06
C GLN A 58 -0.38 21.61 -12.04
N ASN A 59 0.91 21.55 -11.72
CA ASN A 59 1.99 22.05 -12.56
C ASN A 59 2.57 20.92 -13.41
N LEU A 60 2.37 20.96 -14.73
CA LEU A 60 2.85 19.91 -15.65
C LEU A 60 4.37 19.71 -15.67
N LYS A 61 5.16 20.67 -15.17
CA LYS A 61 6.62 20.52 -15.04
C LYS A 61 7.04 19.73 -13.80
N ARG A 62 6.09 19.44 -12.90
CA ARG A 62 6.29 18.73 -11.64
C ARG A 62 5.20 17.67 -11.50
N PRO A 63 5.15 16.65 -12.37
CA PRO A 63 4.06 15.70 -12.41
C PRO A 63 4.17 14.69 -11.26
N TYR A 64 3.99 15.14 -10.02
CA TYR A 64 4.05 14.29 -8.83
C TYR A 64 2.67 14.07 -8.24
N ALA A 65 2.48 12.92 -7.60
CA ALA A 65 1.39 12.68 -6.69
C ALA A 65 1.91 12.44 -5.27
N TYR A 66 1.17 12.93 -4.29
CA TYR A 66 1.45 12.79 -2.87
C TYR A 66 0.36 11.95 -2.23
N VAL A 67 0.74 10.84 -1.62
CA VAL A 67 -0.19 9.85 -1.07
C VAL A 67 -0.02 9.76 0.43
N ALA A 68 -1.03 10.19 1.18
CA ALA A 68 -1.05 10.12 2.65
C ALA A 68 -1.30 8.71 3.16
N ARG A 69 -0.74 8.39 4.34
CA ARG A 69 -0.89 7.07 4.96
C ARG A 69 -1.37 7.17 6.40
N GLN A 70 -2.44 6.46 6.74
CA GLN A 70 -3.02 6.50 8.09
C GLN A 70 -2.09 5.92 9.16
N ASN A 71 -1.20 4.99 8.78
CA ASN A 71 -0.15 4.43 9.63
C ASN A 71 1.13 5.28 9.68
N GLY A 72 1.07 6.55 9.30
CA GLY A 72 2.19 7.47 9.40
C GLY A 72 3.00 7.54 8.13
N GLY A 73 2.91 8.70 7.49
CA GLY A 73 3.81 9.09 6.43
C GLY A 73 3.13 9.46 5.12
N MET A 74 3.97 9.60 4.12
CA MET A 74 3.61 9.99 2.76
C MET A 74 4.47 9.23 1.74
N ASP A 75 3.85 8.81 0.65
CA ASP A 75 4.54 8.33 -0.55
C ASP A 75 4.48 9.42 -1.63
N ILE A 76 5.64 9.78 -2.19
CA ILE A 76 5.73 10.69 -3.34
C ILE A 76 5.93 9.83 -4.58
N ILE A 77 5.08 10.04 -5.58
CA ILE A 77 5.03 9.25 -6.81
C ILE A 77 5.39 10.16 -7.98
N ASP A 78 6.31 9.70 -8.83
CA ASP A 78 6.56 10.32 -10.13
C ASP A 78 5.51 9.85 -11.14
N LEU A 79 4.88 10.80 -11.83
CA LEU A 79 3.90 10.61 -12.90
C LEU A 79 4.38 11.21 -14.23
N SER A 80 5.67 11.51 -14.38
CA SER A 80 6.26 12.04 -15.64
C SER A 80 5.94 11.17 -16.85
N ILE A 81 5.86 9.85 -16.64
CA ILE A 81 5.33 8.88 -17.60
C ILE A 81 4.27 8.05 -16.87
N PRO A 82 2.97 8.32 -17.05
CA PRO A 82 1.91 7.71 -16.24
C PRO A 82 1.92 6.17 -16.22
N GLU A 83 2.25 5.52 -17.33
CA GLU A 83 2.32 4.06 -17.45
C GLU A 83 3.54 3.44 -16.74
N LYS A 84 4.50 4.28 -16.36
CA LYS A 84 5.72 3.93 -15.62
C LYS A 84 5.78 4.62 -14.26
N ALA A 85 4.63 4.99 -13.70
CA ALA A 85 4.56 5.62 -12.40
C ALA A 85 5.35 4.83 -11.35
N GLU A 86 6.17 5.52 -10.56
CA GLU A 86 7.02 4.90 -9.55
C GLU A 86 7.07 5.70 -8.26
N VAL A 87 7.32 5.02 -7.14
CA VAL A 87 7.48 5.71 -5.85
C VAL A 87 8.87 6.31 -5.80
N LEU A 88 8.93 7.63 -5.90
CA LEU A 88 10.16 8.42 -5.84
C LEU A 88 10.70 8.51 -4.41
N HIS A 89 9.82 8.75 -3.44
CA HIS A 89 10.21 8.90 -2.04
C HIS A 89 9.17 8.34 -1.08
N ARG A 90 9.65 7.86 0.07
CA ARG A 90 8.82 7.36 1.17
C ARG A 90 9.25 8.01 2.47
N TRP A 91 8.44 8.91 2.97
CA TRP A 91 8.65 9.49 4.29
C TRP A 91 7.73 8.80 5.31
N ARG A 92 8.25 8.48 6.49
CA ARG A 92 7.52 7.84 7.60
C ARG A 92 7.81 8.58 8.89
N ILE A 93 6.81 8.64 9.77
CA ILE A 93 7.02 9.07 11.14
C ILE A 93 7.87 8.01 11.85
N GLU A 94 8.90 8.49 12.54
CA GLU A 94 9.77 7.65 13.37
C GLU A 94 9.00 7.18 14.60
N ASP A 95 9.27 5.95 15.08
CA ASP A 95 8.65 5.39 16.29
C ASP A 95 7.11 5.48 16.32
N MET A 96 6.46 5.19 15.18
CA MET A 96 5.00 5.29 14.97
C MET A 96 4.15 4.59 16.07
N ASP A 97 4.69 3.59 16.75
CA ASP A 97 4.05 2.88 17.87
C ASP A 97 3.89 3.72 19.14
N LEU A 98 4.69 4.79 19.31
CA LEU A 98 4.55 5.76 20.39
C LEU A 98 3.40 6.76 20.14
N HIS A 99 2.96 6.90 18.90
CA HIS A 99 1.94 7.85 18.49
C HIS A 99 0.54 7.23 18.58
N VAL A 100 -0.37 7.90 19.27
CA VAL A 100 -1.75 7.43 19.44
C VAL A 100 -2.67 8.20 18.51
N GLY A 101 -3.33 7.52 17.57
CA GLY A 101 -4.25 8.15 16.63
C GLY A 101 -3.92 7.80 15.18
N SER A 102 -4.11 8.75 14.27
CA SER A 102 -3.87 8.55 12.84
C SER A 102 -2.95 9.62 12.29
N ALA A 103 -1.91 9.19 11.58
CA ALA A 103 -0.81 10.03 11.14
C ALA A 103 -0.85 10.37 9.63
N GLY A 104 -2.05 10.52 9.10
CA GLY A 104 -2.31 10.89 7.71
C GLY A 104 -3.79 10.80 7.41
N LYS A 105 -4.49 11.93 7.43
CA LYS A 105 -5.95 12.00 7.18
C LYS A 105 -6.27 12.62 5.83
N ASP A 106 -5.78 13.82 5.64
CA ASP A 106 -5.96 14.68 4.47
C ASP A 106 -4.58 15.20 4.06
N ILE A 107 -4.35 15.34 2.77
CA ILE A 107 -3.13 15.91 2.21
C ILE A 107 -3.48 17.09 1.33
N LYS A 108 -2.73 18.18 1.39
CA LYS A 108 -2.97 19.38 0.58
C LYS A 108 -1.67 19.92 0.03
N ILE A 109 -1.73 20.54 -1.14
CA ILE A 109 -0.60 21.18 -1.78
C ILE A 109 -0.83 22.69 -1.87
N PHE A 110 0.22 23.47 -1.72
CA PHE A 110 0.18 24.90 -2.00
C PHE A 110 1.54 25.41 -2.49
N GLU A 111 1.52 26.53 -3.21
CA GLU A 111 2.71 27.26 -3.62
C GLU A 111 2.82 28.55 -2.83
N TRP A 112 4.02 28.89 -2.38
CA TRP A 112 4.30 30.17 -1.76
C TRP A 112 5.71 30.64 -2.10
N GLU A 113 5.82 31.90 -2.57
CA GLU A 113 7.09 32.51 -3.02
C GLU A 113 7.90 31.66 -4.01
N GLY A 114 7.21 30.98 -4.94
CA GLY A 114 7.84 30.14 -5.97
C GLY A 114 8.38 28.80 -5.44
N ARG A 115 8.00 28.40 -4.23
CA ARG A 115 8.33 27.10 -3.62
C ARG A 115 7.05 26.27 -3.46
N HIS A 116 7.22 24.95 -3.55
CA HIS A 116 6.13 23.99 -3.49
C HIS A 116 6.10 23.31 -2.13
N TYR A 117 4.91 23.23 -1.54
CA TYR A 117 4.72 22.66 -0.22
C TYR A 117 3.62 21.62 -0.20
N VAL A 118 3.82 20.61 0.65
CA VAL A 118 2.82 19.59 0.94
C VAL A 118 2.50 19.64 2.43
N VAL A 119 1.20 19.64 2.75
CA VAL A 119 0.68 19.59 4.11
C VAL A 119 0.07 18.22 4.34
N LEU A 120 0.65 17.46 5.27
CA LEU A 120 0.06 16.21 5.75
C LEU A 120 -0.64 16.48 7.07
N SER A 121 -1.97 16.37 7.09
CA SER A 121 -2.73 16.47 8.34
C SER A 121 -2.60 15.19 9.16
N VAL A 122 -2.49 15.38 10.47
CA VAL A 122 -2.47 14.31 11.46
C VAL A 122 -3.60 14.51 12.46
N GLN A 123 -4.06 13.42 13.07
CA GLN A 123 -5.08 13.45 14.10
C GLN A 123 -4.66 12.52 15.23
N PHE A 124 -3.67 12.99 15.98
CA PHE A 124 -3.21 12.33 17.19
C PHE A 124 -4.17 12.59 18.35
N ARG A 125 -4.04 11.77 19.38
CA ARG A 125 -4.90 11.74 20.56
C ARG A 125 -4.03 11.74 21.80
N GLN A 126 -4.66 12.08 22.93
CA GLN A 126 -4.05 11.97 24.25
C GLN A 126 -3.51 10.56 24.50
N GLY A 127 -2.35 10.47 25.14
CA GLY A 127 -1.64 9.22 25.41
C GLY A 127 -0.36 9.02 24.58
N GLY A 128 -0.12 9.86 23.57
CA GLY A 128 1.14 9.98 22.82
C GLY A 128 1.83 11.34 23.04
N PRO A 129 3.01 11.54 22.45
CA PRO A 129 3.83 12.75 22.67
C PRO A 129 3.29 14.02 21.99
N ASP A 130 2.37 13.91 21.06
CA ASP A 130 2.05 14.93 20.05
C ASP A 130 0.55 15.10 19.81
N ALA A 131 -0.25 14.97 20.87
CA ALA A 131 -1.71 15.08 20.83
C ALA A 131 -2.24 16.46 20.34
N ASP A 132 -1.39 17.48 20.31
CA ASP A 132 -1.68 18.85 19.85
C ASP A 132 -1.15 19.15 18.43
N LEU A 133 -0.43 18.22 17.81
CA LEU A 133 0.03 18.37 16.42
C LEU A 133 -1.15 18.18 15.46
N GLY A 134 -1.36 19.15 14.57
CA GLY A 134 -2.43 19.11 13.56
C GLY A 134 -1.95 18.81 12.14
N ALA A 135 -0.72 19.20 11.80
CA ALA A 135 -0.17 18.99 10.45
C ALA A 135 1.36 19.06 10.42
N ILE A 136 1.94 18.45 9.40
CA ILE A 136 3.36 18.50 9.06
C ILE A 136 3.47 19.12 7.67
N VAL A 137 4.34 20.11 7.52
CA VAL A 137 4.56 20.82 6.24
C VAL A 137 5.92 20.45 5.67
N PHE A 138 5.92 19.94 4.44
CA PHE A 138 7.10 19.56 3.70
C PHE A 138 7.38 20.60 2.63
N ASP A 139 8.62 21.08 2.59
CA ASP A 139 9.17 21.74 1.42
C ASP A 139 9.60 20.64 0.44
N VAL A 140 8.96 20.61 -0.72
CA VAL A 140 9.21 19.59 -1.75
C VAL A 140 9.93 20.18 -2.96
N GLU A 141 10.55 21.34 -2.79
CA GLU A 141 11.42 21.89 -3.80
C GLU A 141 12.66 21.00 -4.01
N GLY A 142 13.11 20.87 -5.26
CA GLY A 142 14.25 20.01 -5.59
C GLY A 142 13.97 18.51 -5.67
N LEU A 143 12.70 18.07 -5.67
CA LEU A 143 12.36 16.77 -6.24
C LEU A 143 12.89 16.67 -7.69
N PRO A 144 13.46 15.51 -8.09
CA PRO A 144 14.10 15.31 -9.40
C PRO A 144 13.16 15.41 -10.59
#